data_AF-A0A0P7YD73-F1
#
_entry.id   AF-A0A0P7YD73-F1
#
_cell.length_a   1.000
_cell.length_b   1.000
_cell.length_c   1.000
_cell.angle_alpha   90.00
_cell.angle_beta   90.00
_cell.angle_gamma   90.00
#
_symmetry.space_group_name_H-M   'P 1'
#
loop_
_entity.id
_entity.type
_entity.pdbx_description
1 polymer ?
#
loop_
_entity_poly.entity_id
_entity_poly.type
_entity_poly.pdbx_seq_one_letter_code
_entity_poly.pdbx_strand_id
1 'polypeptide(L)'
;MTYDAAARKNGQPNAERPSDRTFWGRLAGWGPYHGLMRLATASPRRQFLILAAFPILWVLTQHLGPMLQMMRVSLTDAYPVAPGVEQSFTLDNYARFFGDSIFWMPFFRTLIFAVVFTFCTLILTYPVAYFLARHVSRKNQMLLLLLLLIPFWVGEIVRTYAIMILLGNTGAVNLVLKTLGLIDRPIPFMYTSFSMGVGIVYLTALYMLLPLYSALEKLPKSVNEAAADLGAGAWTRFRRVSLPLTIEGISSGCTLVFLISTGFYATPVLLGGPSTTVFAETIAGFFHVAGDQWPTGAAFATIMFMAALIITTVFQKLMKSLRKGEAT
;
A
#
# COMPACT_ATOMS: atom_id res chain seq x y z
N MET A 1 -16.08 -83.89 -21.80
CA MET A 1 -14.81 -83.86 -22.56
C MET A 1 -14.14 -82.52 -22.26
N THR A 2 -13.43 -82.43 -21.13
CA THR A 2 -11.95 -82.62 -21.02
C THR A 2 -11.18 -81.52 -21.76
N TYR A 3 -10.58 -80.60 -21.02
CA TYR A 3 -9.12 -80.52 -20.94
C TYR A 3 -8.70 -79.79 -19.65
N ASP A 4 -7.96 -80.52 -18.83
CA ASP A 4 -7.34 -80.11 -17.58
C ASP A 4 -6.10 -79.23 -17.80
N ALA A 5 -5.84 -78.41 -16.77
CA ALA A 5 -4.54 -78.02 -16.21
C ALA A 5 -3.37 -77.63 -17.12
N ALA A 6 -2.91 -76.37 -16.99
CA ALA A 6 -1.51 -76.07 -16.63
C ALA A 6 -1.27 -74.57 -16.36
N ALA A 7 -0.69 -74.29 -15.19
CA ALA A 7 0.22 -73.16 -14.91
C ALA A 7 -0.30 -71.71 -14.99
N ARG A 8 -1.08 -71.28 -13.98
CA ARG A 8 -1.00 -69.88 -13.48
C ARG A 8 0.01 -69.83 -12.34
N LYS A 9 1.26 -69.51 -12.68
CA LYS A 9 2.30 -69.21 -11.69
C LYS A 9 2.11 -67.76 -11.21
N ASN A 10 1.95 -67.62 -9.91
CA ASN A 10 1.91 -66.39 -9.13
C ASN A 10 2.76 -65.24 -9.69
N GLY A 11 2.12 -64.20 -10.20
CA GLY A 11 2.70 -62.88 -10.35
C GLY A 11 2.50 -62.08 -9.06
N GLN A 12 3.42 -62.25 -8.10
CA GLN A 12 3.60 -61.28 -7.03
C GLN A 12 3.87 -59.91 -7.66
N PRO A 13 3.31 -58.79 -7.15
CA PRO A 13 3.68 -57.47 -7.66
C PRO A 13 5.19 -57.29 -7.43
N ASN A 14 5.93 -57.05 -8.51
CA ASN A 14 7.37 -56.78 -8.50
C ASN A 14 7.69 -55.81 -7.36
N ALA A 15 8.32 -56.32 -6.30
CA ALA A 15 8.98 -55.47 -5.33
C ALA A 15 10.20 -54.86 -6.03
N GLU A 16 10.04 -53.63 -6.53
CA GLU A 16 11.13 -52.84 -7.09
C GLU A 16 12.34 -52.89 -6.14
N ARG A 17 13.51 -53.23 -6.68
CA ARG A 17 14.75 -53.31 -5.92
C ARG A 17 14.99 -51.94 -5.26
N PRO A 18 15.48 -51.87 -4.00
CA PRO A 18 15.68 -50.60 -3.31
C PRO A 18 16.62 -49.62 -4.04
N SER A 19 17.42 -50.10 -5.00
CA SER A 19 18.26 -49.31 -5.90
C SER A 19 17.48 -48.51 -6.94
N ASP A 20 16.28 -48.94 -7.35
CA ASP A 20 15.56 -48.39 -8.50
C ASP A 20 14.54 -47.31 -8.11
N ARG A 21 14.36 -47.06 -6.81
CA ARG A 21 13.51 -45.99 -6.32
C ARG A 21 14.12 -44.63 -6.64
N THR A 22 13.34 -43.77 -7.30
CA THR A 22 13.62 -42.35 -7.45
C THR A 22 13.95 -41.72 -6.09
N PHE A 23 14.74 -40.64 -6.07
CA PHE A 23 15.12 -39.93 -4.84
C PHE A 23 13.92 -39.70 -3.90
N TRP A 24 12.78 -39.30 -4.47
CA TRP A 24 11.53 -39.09 -3.74
C TRP A 24 10.90 -40.39 -3.20
N GLY A 25 11.00 -41.52 -3.91
CA GLY A 25 10.54 -42.83 -3.44
C GLY A 25 11.36 -43.39 -2.27
N ARG A 26 12.65 -43.04 -2.18
CA ARG A 26 13.49 -43.38 -1.01
C ARG A 26 13.16 -42.50 0.19
N LEU A 27 12.94 -41.21 -0.02
CA LEU A 27 12.54 -40.27 1.02
C LEU A 27 11.15 -40.60 1.61
N ALA A 28 10.19 -40.96 0.73
CA ALA A 28 8.84 -41.33 1.13
C ALA A 28 8.81 -42.61 1.99
N GLY A 29 9.70 -43.58 1.73
CA GLY A 29 9.81 -44.81 2.51
C GLY A 29 10.61 -44.69 3.81
N TRP A 30 11.09 -43.49 4.15
CA TRP A 30 11.95 -43.28 5.31
C TRP A 30 11.10 -43.21 6.59
N GLY A 31 11.38 -44.08 7.57
CA GLY A 31 10.65 -44.13 8.85
C GLY A 31 10.53 -42.77 9.58
N PRO A 32 11.59 -41.94 9.62
CA PRO A 32 11.52 -40.59 10.19
C PRO A 32 10.54 -39.68 9.43
N TYR A 33 10.48 -39.78 8.10
CA TYR A 33 9.59 -38.98 7.26
C TYR A 33 8.12 -39.31 7.55
N HIS A 34 7.77 -40.59 7.67
CA HIS A 34 6.42 -41.02 8.04
C HIS A 34 6.03 -40.60 9.46
N GLY A 35 6.97 -40.63 10.41
CA GLY A 35 6.74 -40.14 11.78
C GLY A 35 6.45 -38.64 11.82
N LEU A 36 7.27 -37.85 11.11
CA LEU A 36 7.11 -36.40 10.97
C LEU A 36 5.79 -36.04 10.27
N MET A 37 5.46 -36.73 9.18
CA MET A 37 4.22 -36.51 8.45
C MET A 37 3.00 -36.90 9.28
N ARG A 38 3.02 -38.02 10.00
CA ARG A 38 1.92 -38.38 10.92
C ARG A 38 1.75 -37.37 12.04
N LEU A 39 2.84 -36.82 12.60
CA LEU A 39 2.78 -35.77 13.62
C LEU A 39 2.25 -34.44 13.07
N ALA A 40 2.65 -34.07 11.85
CA ALA A 40 2.25 -32.84 11.19
C ALA A 40 0.80 -32.87 10.67
N THR A 41 0.33 -34.02 10.19
CA THR A 41 -1.04 -34.22 9.68
C THR A 41 -1.99 -34.85 10.71
N ALA A 42 -1.56 -35.04 11.96
CA ALA A 42 -2.37 -35.66 13.02
C ALA A 42 -3.70 -34.94 13.27
N SER A 43 -3.77 -33.62 13.02
CA SER A 43 -5.02 -32.87 13.10
C SER A 43 -5.04 -31.70 12.11
N PRO A 44 -6.22 -31.32 11.59
CA PRO A 44 -6.36 -30.15 10.71
C PRO A 44 -5.83 -28.86 11.35
N ARG A 45 -5.96 -28.71 12.68
CA ARG A 45 -5.45 -27.54 13.41
C ARG A 45 -3.93 -27.49 13.45
N ARG A 46 -3.24 -28.63 13.62
CA ARG A 46 -1.77 -28.68 13.59
C ARG A 46 -1.22 -28.41 12.20
N GLN A 47 -1.85 -28.98 11.17
CA GLN A 47 -1.48 -28.72 9.79
C GLN A 47 -1.62 -27.22 9.46
N PHE A 48 -2.74 -26.58 9.86
CA PHE A 48 -2.91 -25.14 9.70
C PHE A 48 -1.85 -24.34 10.45
N LEU A 49 -1.56 -24.67 11.71
CA LEU A 49 -0.55 -23.95 12.51
C LEU A 49 0.85 -24.08 11.92
N ILE A 50 1.25 -25.26 11.43
CA ILE A 50 2.56 -25.47 10.80
C ILE A 50 2.66 -24.65 9.51
N LEU A 51 1.60 -24.65 8.68
CA LEU A 51 1.56 -23.86 7.44
C LEU A 51 1.53 -22.36 7.72
N ALA A 52 0.86 -21.93 8.78
CA ALA A 52 0.77 -20.53 9.19
C ALA A 52 2.03 -20.03 9.93
N ALA A 53 2.78 -20.91 10.58
CA ALA A 53 3.94 -20.55 11.40
C ALA A 53 5.01 -19.82 10.58
N PHE A 54 5.31 -20.28 9.36
CA PHE A 54 6.32 -19.63 8.51
C PHE A 54 5.89 -18.21 8.08
N PRO A 55 4.69 -17.98 7.49
CA PRO A 55 4.22 -16.63 7.20
C PRO A 55 4.11 -15.71 8.43
N ILE A 56 3.65 -16.23 9.57
CA ILE A 56 3.54 -15.45 10.80
C ILE A 56 4.92 -15.04 11.30
N LEU A 57 5.87 -15.97 11.38
CA LEU A 57 7.23 -15.69 11.80
C LEU A 57 7.88 -14.67 10.85
N TRP A 58 7.67 -14.80 9.55
CA TRP A 58 8.14 -13.86 8.54
C TRP A 58 7.59 -12.45 8.77
N VAL A 59 6.27 -12.30 8.95
CA VAL A 59 5.64 -10.99 9.21
C VAL A 59 6.13 -10.39 10.53
N LEU A 60 6.19 -11.18 11.60
CA LEU A 60 6.62 -10.71 12.92
C LEU A 60 8.09 -10.28 12.92
N THR A 61 8.97 -11.05 12.27
CA THR A 61 10.42 -10.77 12.29
C THR A 61 10.84 -9.75 11.26
N GLN A 62 10.31 -9.79 10.03
CA GLN A 62 10.77 -8.95 8.93
C GLN A 62 10.00 -7.63 8.80
N HIS A 63 8.72 -7.58 9.22
CA HIS A 63 7.93 -6.34 9.16
C HIS A 63 7.84 -5.69 10.53
N LEU A 64 7.35 -6.42 11.52
CA LEU A 64 7.15 -5.85 12.85
C LEU A 64 8.48 -5.67 13.61
N GLY A 65 9.45 -6.58 13.41
CA GLY A 65 10.76 -6.53 14.04
C GLY A 65 11.50 -5.21 13.83
N PRO A 66 11.77 -4.77 12.59
CA PRO A 66 12.43 -3.48 12.33
C PRO A 66 11.66 -2.27 12.88
N MET A 67 10.32 -2.30 12.83
CA MET A 67 9.49 -1.24 13.40
C MET A 67 9.67 -1.14 14.92
N LEU A 68 9.63 -2.28 15.63
CA LEU A 68 9.86 -2.34 17.07
C LEU A 68 11.31 -1.97 17.43
N GLN A 69 12.28 -2.38 16.61
CA GLN A 69 13.68 -2.00 16.79
C GLN A 69 13.86 -0.48 16.65
N MET A 70 13.24 0.15 15.66
CA MET A 70 13.28 1.61 15.52
C MET A 70 12.59 2.32 16.70
N MET A 71 11.46 1.81 17.19
CA MET A 71 10.83 2.34 18.41
C MET A 71 11.67 2.12 19.68
N ARG A 72 12.54 1.11 19.70
CA ARG A 72 13.52 0.94 20.79
C ARG A 72 14.66 1.94 20.65
N VAL A 73 15.22 2.09 19.45
CA VAL A 73 16.33 3.02 19.15
C VAL A 73 15.93 4.47 19.41
N SER A 74 14.66 4.83 19.21
CA SER A 74 14.16 6.18 19.52
C SER A 74 14.26 6.56 21.01
N LEU A 75 14.28 5.57 21.90
CA LEU A 75 14.39 5.74 23.35
C LEU A 75 15.83 5.68 23.84
N THR A 76 16.82 5.60 22.95
CA THR A 76 18.25 5.49 23.32
C THR A 76 18.98 6.80 23.10
N ASP A 77 20.09 7.00 23.79
CA ASP A 77 20.95 8.18 23.65
C ASP A 77 21.83 8.13 22.37
N ALA A 78 22.33 6.94 22.03
CA ALA A 78 23.19 6.72 20.87
C ALA A 78 22.91 5.37 20.19
N TYR A 79 23.01 5.37 18.85
CA TYR A 79 22.96 4.17 18.03
C TYR A 79 23.66 4.42 16.68
N PRO A 80 24.55 3.55 16.19
CA PRO A 80 25.12 2.39 16.88
C PRO A 80 25.99 2.82 18.07
N VAL A 81 26.07 1.96 19.08
CA VAL A 81 26.82 2.25 20.31
C VAL A 81 28.31 2.08 20.03
N ALA A 82 29.11 3.10 20.34
CA ALA A 82 30.56 3.02 20.21
C ALA A 82 31.13 1.95 21.18
N PRO A 83 32.19 1.23 20.80
CA PRO A 83 32.82 0.25 21.68
C PRO A 83 33.25 0.88 23.02
N GLY A 84 32.78 0.32 24.13
CA GLY A 84 33.12 0.80 25.49
C GLY A 84 32.20 1.88 26.06
N VAL A 85 31.16 2.30 25.33
CA VAL A 85 30.12 3.20 25.83
C VAL A 85 28.89 2.37 26.19
N GLU A 86 28.30 2.61 27.36
CA GLU A 86 27.00 2.02 27.72
C GLU A 86 25.87 2.84 27.10
N GLN A 87 24.89 2.15 26.51
CA GLN A 87 23.70 2.78 25.98
C GLN A 87 22.74 3.10 27.12
N SER A 88 22.31 4.36 27.23
CA SER A 88 21.31 4.78 28.20
C SER A 88 19.95 5.03 27.53
N PHE A 89 18.87 4.84 28.29
CA PHE A 89 17.54 5.20 27.84
C PHE A 89 17.28 6.68 28.13
N THR A 90 16.81 7.42 27.13
CA THR A 90 16.47 8.84 27.25
C THR A 90 15.22 9.19 26.45
N LEU A 91 14.52 10.25 26.87
CA LEU A 91 13.41 10.87 26.15
C LEU A 91 13.81 12.19 25.45
N ASP A 92 15.09 12.56 25.49
CA ASP A 92 15.59 13.83 24.95
C ASP A 92 15.32 13.97 23.44
N ASN A 93 15.36 12.86 22.70
CA ASN A 93 15.03 12.84 21.27
C ASN A 93 13.59 13.27 20.99
N TYR A 94 12.65 12.92 21.87
CA TYR A 94 11.26 13.37 21.78
C TYR A 94 11.12 14.82 22.25
N ALA A 95 11.79 15.18 23.35
CA ALA A 95 11.81 16.56 23.83
C ALA A 95 12.32 17.53 22.76
N ARG A 96 13.33 17.13 21.97
CA ARG A 96 13.88 17.91 20.85
C ARG A 96 12.82 18.24 19.79
N PHE A 97 11.92 17.31 19.46
CA PHE A 97 10.82 17.60 18.53
C PHE A 97 9.89 18.68 19.07
N PHE A 98 9.58 18.64 20.37
CA PHE A 98 8.68 19.61 21.00
C PHE A 98 9.38 20.93 21.40
N GLY A 99 10.70 20.94 21.52
CA GLY A 99 11.49 22.13 21.87
C GLY A 99 11.80 23.01 20.67
N ASP A 100 12.08 22.42 19.50
CA ASP A 100 12.54 23.14 18.32
C ASP A 100 11.43 23.30 17.27
N SER A 101 10.93 24.52 17.09
CA SER A 101 9.85 24.83 16.13
C SER A 101 10.22 24.56 14.67
N ILE A 102 11.51 24.41 14.35
CA ILE A 102 12.00 24.11 12.99
C ILE A 102 11.44 22.79 12.46
N PHE A 103 11.14 21.83 13.35
CA PHE A 103 10.62 20.51 12.96
C PHE A 103 9.11 20.47 12.76
N TRP A 104 8.37 21.44 13.33
CA TRP A 104 6.91 21.48 13.23
C TRP A 104 6.45 21.83 11.83
N MET A 105 7.17 22.73 11.15
CA MET A 105 6.84 23.13 9.79
C MET A 105 6.79 21.93 8.81
N PRO A 106 7.87 21.13 8.63
CA PRO A 106 7.81 19.95 7.75
C PRO A 106 6.84 18.87 8.27
N PHE A 107 6.68 18.72 9.59
CA PHE A 107 5.70 17.80 10.19
C PHE A 107 4.26 18.13 9.77
N PHE A 108 3.78 19.33 10.09
CA PHE A 108 2.41 19.74 9.75
C PHE A 108 2.21 19.89 8.24
N ARG A 109 3.23 20.35 7.51
CA ARG A 109 3.18 20.40 6.04
C ARG A 109 2.92 19.02 5.45
N THR A 110 3.58 17.98 5.96
CA THR A 110 3.37 16.60 5.49
C THR A 110 1.95 16.12 5.74
N LEU A 111 1.38 16.42 6.91
CA LEU A 111 0.00 16.08 7.23
C LEU A 111 -0.99 16.84 6.32
N ILE A 112 -0.78 18.14 6.11
CA ILE A 112 -1.62 18.96 5.23
C ILE A 112 -1.53 18.44 3.79
N PHE A 113 -0.32 18.19 3.29
CA PHE A 113 -0.10 17.63 1.96
C PHE A 113 -0.76 16.26 1.81
N ALA A 114 -0.64 15.36 2.79
CA ALA A 114 -1.29 14.07 2.75
C ALA A 114 -2.82 14.19 2.65
N VAL A 115 -3.44 15.11 3.41
CA VAL A 115 -4.88 15.38 3.31
C VAL A 115 -5.27 15.97 1.95
N VAL A 116 -4.55 16.99 1.49
CA VAL A 116 -4.82 17.67 0.21
C VAL A 116 -4.68 16.70 -0.95
N PHE A 117 -3.59 15.92 -1.00
CA PHE A 117 -3.37 14.96 -2.07
C PHE A 117 -4.39 13.82 -2.01
N THR A 118 -4.78 13.34 -0.82
CA THR A 118 -5.86 12.36 -0.69
C THR A 118 -7.18 12.87 -1.27
N PHE A 119 -7.52 14.13 -0.98
CA PHE A 119 -8.73 14.76 -1.51
C PHE A 119 -8.66 14.96 -3.03
N CYS A 120 -7.54 15.44 -3.56
CA CYS A 120 -7.32 15.59 -5.00
C CYS A 120 -7.41 14.23 -5.71
N THR A 121 -6.77 13.19 -5.16
CA THR A 121 -6.81 11.84 -5.72
C THR A 121 -8.23 11.28 -5.70
N LEU A 122 -9.01 11.50 -4.64
CA LEU A 122 -10.42 11.11 -4.58
C LEU A 122 -11.23 11.79 -5.68
N ILE A 123 -11.12 13.11 -5.82
CA ILE A 123 -11.87 13.88 -6.83
C ILE A 123 -11.56 13.41 -8.24
N LEU A 124 -10.29 13.13 -8.55
CA LEU A 124 -9.86 12.73 -9.88
C LEU A 124 -10.20 11.27 -10.17
N THR A 125 -10.10 10.41 -9.16
CA THR A 125 -10.21 8.95 -9.34
C THR A 125 -11.65 8.46 -9.23
N TYR A 126 -12.51 9.13 -8.45
CA TYR A 126 -13.90 8.73 -8.28
C TYR A 126 -14.68 8.72 -9.60
N PRO A 127 -14.61 9.75 -10.47
CA PRO A 127 -15.28 9.74 -11.76
C PRO A 127 -14.80 8.60 -12.65
N VAL A 128 -13.50 8.31 -12.65
CA VAL A 128 -12.91 7.20 -13.41
C VAL A 128 -13.45 5.87 -12.90
N ALA A 129 -13.44 5.65 -11.59
CA ALA A 129 -13.99 4.44 -10.97
C ALA A 129 -15.50 4.28 -11.26
N TYR A 130 -16.26 5.37 -11.16
CA TYR A 130 -17.71 5.40 -11.42
C TYR A 130 -18.03 5.08 -12.88
N PHE A 131 -17.31 5.68 -13.81
CA PHE A 131 -17.45 5.39 -15.24
C PHE A 131 -17.16 3.92 -15.53
N LEU A 132 -16.04 3.41 -15.01
CA LEU A 132 -15.61 2.04 -15.21
C LEU A 132 -16.60 1.02 -14.64
N ALA A 133 -17.11 1.26 -13.43
CA ALA A 133 -18.05 0.35 -12.77
C ALA A 133 -19.48 0.42 -13.36
N ARG A 134 -19.94 1.60 -13.80
CA ARG A 134 -21.35 1.81 -14.18
C ARG A 134 -21.62 1.86 -15.69
N HIS A 135 -20.68 2.33 -16.50
CA HIS A 135 -20.91 2.59 -17.93
C HIS A 135 -20.21 1.58 -18.85
N VAL A 136 -19.15 0.94 -18.38
CA VAL A 136 -18.40 -0.04 -19.20
C VAL A 136 -19.07 -1.41 -19.10
N SER A 137 -19.19 -2.11 -20.24
CA SER A 137 -19.69 -3.48 -20.27
C SER A 137 -18.77 -4.43 -19.51
N ARG A 138 -19.32 -5.47 -18.85
CA ARG A 138 -18.52 -6.42 -18.05
C ARG A 138 -17.33 -7.03 -18.82
N LYS A 139 -17.50 -7.26 -20.12
CA LYS A 139 -16.43 -7.79 -21.00
C LYS A 139 -15.23 -6.84 -21.09
N ASN A 140 -15.47 -5.53 -21.13
CA ASN A 140 -14.43 -4.51 -21.31
C ASN A 140 -13.88 -3.97 -19.98
N GLN A 141 -14.60 -4.16 -18.87
CA GLN A 141 -14.18 -3.69 -17.55
C GLN A 141 -12.80 -4.23 -17.15
N MET A 142 -12.58 -5.54 -17.32
CA MET A 142 -11.30 -6.17 -17.00
C MET A 142 -10.17 -5.62 -17.87
N LEU A 143 -10.39 -5.42 -19.17
CA LEU A 143 -9.39 -4.86 -20.07
C LEU A 143 -8.99 -3.42 -19.69
N LEU A 144 -9.98 -2.57 -19.42
CA LEU A 144 -9.73 -1.17 -19.04
C LEU A 144 -9.05 -1.07 -17.66
N LEU A 145 -9.45 -1.92 -16.70
CA LEU A 145 -8.74 -2.03 -15.42
C LEU A 145 -7.28 -2.43 -15.63
N LEU A 146 -7.01 -3.43 -16.46
CA LEU A 146 -5.65 -3.85 -16.79
C LEU A 146 -4.86 -2.70 -17.42
N LEU A 147 -5.44 -1.95 -18.36
CA LEU A 147 -4.79 -0.79 -18.97
C LEU A 147 -4.44 0.31 -17.94
N LEU A 148 -5.31 0.56 -16.96
CA LEU A 148 -5.04 1.49 -15.87
C LEU A 148 -3.98 0.97 -14.90
N LEU A 149 -3.86 -0.35 -14.75
CA LEU A 149 -2.88 -1.00 -13.88
C LEU A 149 -1.48 -1.05 -14.49
N ILE A 150 -1.34 -1.24 -15.80
CA ILE A 150 -0.05 -1.36 -16.51
C ILE A 150 0.99 -0.33 -16.08
N PRO A 151 0.72 0.99 -16.02
CA PRO A 151 1.74 1.96 -15.66
C PRO A 151 2.27 1.79 -14.22
N PHE A 152 1.49 1.19 -13.32
CA PHE A 152 1.88 0.97 -11.93
C PHE A 152 2.85 -0.21 -11.75
N TRP A 153 3.04 -1.04 -12.78
CA TRP A 153 4.08 -2.08 -12.79
C TRP A 153 5.48 -1.49 -12.94
N VAL A 154 5.57 -0.27 -13.45
CA VAL A 154 6.81 0.49 -13.50
C VAL A 154 7.14 1.01 -12.11
N GLY A 155 8.42 0.90 -11.71
CA GLY A 155 8.90 1.38 -10.42
C GLY A 155 8.58 2.86 -10.18
N GLU A 156 8.34 3.22 -8.91
CA GLU A 156 7.97 4.58 -8.50
C GLU A 156 8.97 5.64 -9.00
N ILE A 157 10.26 5.36 -8.89
CA ILE A 157 11.33 6.29 -9.30
C ILE A 157 11.26 6.58 -10.80
N VAL A 158 11.05 5.56 -11.63
CA VAL A 158 10.95 5.74 -13.09
C VAL A 158 9.72 6.57 -13.45
N ARG A 159 8.58 6.32 -12.79
CA ARG A 159 7.37 7.14 -12.95
C ARG A 159 7.60 8.59 -12.51
N THR A 160 8.34 8.80 -11.44
CA THR A 160 8.71 10.13 -10.95
C THR A 160 9.57 10.87 -11.98
N TYR A 161 10.60 10.22 -12.55
CA TYR A 161 11.40 10.80 -13.64
C TYR A 161 10.59 11.11 -14.90
N ALA A 162 9.63 10.25 -15.27
CA ALA A 162 8.74 10.53 -16.38
C ALA A 162 7.94 11.84 -16.16
N ILE A 163 7.49 12.08 -14.92
CA ILE A 163 6.82 13.33 -14.54
C ILE A 163 7.79 14.51 -14.54
N MET A 164 9.04 14.33 -14.09
CA MET A 164 10.07 15.38 -14.17
C MET A 164 10.31 15.82 -15.62
N ILE A 165 10.43 14.86 -16.54
CA ILE A 165 10.61 15.12 -17.98
C ILE A 165 9.37 15.81 -18.55
N LEU A 166 8.18 15.37 -18.13
CA LEU A 166 6.90 15.93 -18.59
C LEU A 166 6.70 17.39 -18.16
N LEU A 167 7.04 17.72 -16.91
CA LEU A 167 6.85 19.03 -16.28
C LEU A 167 8.05 19.97 -16.40
N GLY A 168 9.18 19.50 -16.95
CA GLY A 168 10.35 20.32 -17.20
C GLY A 168 10.05 21.54 -18.08
N ASN A 169 10.95 22.53 -18.06
CA ASN A 169 10.81 23.75 -18.87
C ASN A 169 10.76 23.45 -20.38
N THR A 170 11.46 22.39 -20.81
CA THR A 170 11.42 21.87 -22.19
C THR A 170 10.54 20.61 -22.31
N GLY A 171 9.74 20.32 -21.29
CA GLY A 171 8.89 19.14 -21.21
C GLY A 171 7.64 19.23 -22.09
N ALA A 172 6.94 18.10 -22.24
CA ALA A 172 5.81 18.01 -23.17
C ALA A 172 4.65 18.96 -22.78
N VAL A 173 4.44 19.22 -21.48
CA VAL A 173 3.37 20.15 -21.04
C VAL A 173 3.65 21.57 -21.52
N ASN A 174 4.85 22.09 -21.28
CA ASN A 174 5.25 23.41 -21.75
C ASN A 174 5.25 23.50 -23.28
N LEU A 175 5.68 22.42 -23.97
CA LEU A 175 5.65 22.36 -25.43
C LEU A 175 4.21 22.48 -25.96
N VAL A 176 3.27 21.71 -25.42
CA VAL A 176 1.86 21.75 -25.83
C VAL A 176 1.24 23.12 -25.57
N LEU A 177 1.45 23.68 -24.36
CA LEU A 177 0.95 25.02 -24.02
C LEU A 177 1.48 26.10 -24.97
N LYS A 178 2.76 26.02 -25.34
CA LYS A 178 3.39 26.93 -26.30
C LYS A 178 2.84 26.74 -27.72
N THR A 179 2.67 25.50 -28.17
CA THR A 179 2.09 25.22 -29.52
C THR A 179 0.64 25.66 -29.66
N LEU A 180 -0.13 25.64 -28.56
CA LEU A 180 -1.50 26.14 -28.52
C LEU A 180 -1.59 27.68 -28.41
N GLY A 181 -0.44 28.37 -28.28
CA GLY A 181 -0.41 29.83 -28.10
C GLY A 181 -0.92 30.31 -26.75
N LEU A 182 -0.98 29.44 -25.74
CA LEU A 182 -1.46 29.79 -24.39
C LEU A 182 -0.38 30.48 -23.54
N ILE A 183 0.90 30.27 -23.88
CA ILE A 183 2.05 30.85 -23.18
C ILE A 183 3.14 31.25 -24.17
N ASP A 184 3.82 32.38 -23.89
CA ASP A 184 4.99 32.82 -24.66
C ASP A 184 6.30 32.25 -24.14
N ARG A 185 6.38 32.00 -22.82
CA ARG A 185 7.56 31.50 -22.12
C ARG A 185 7.21 30.25 -21.28
N PRO A 186 8.12 29.28 -21.15
CA PRO A 186 7.88 28.10 -20.33
C PRO A 186 7.55 28.46 -18.88
N ILE A 187 6.53 27.80 -18.33
CA ILE A 187 6.18 27.91 -16.92
C ILE A 187 7.10 26.96 -16.13
N PRO A 188 7.80 27.45 -15.09
CA PRO A 188 8.66 26.61 -14.25
C PRO A 188 7.82 25.78 -13.27
N PHE A 189 7.23 24.68 -13.76
CA PHE A 189 6.43 23.80 -12.92
C PHE A 189 7.26 23.00 -11.90
N MET A 190 8.52 22.71 -12.24
CA MET A 190 9.42 21.87 -11.43
C MET A 190 9.80 22.51 -10.10
N TYR A 191 10.06 21.66 -9.10
CA TYR A 191 10.47 22.05 -7.75
C TYR A 191 9.44 22.92 -7.02
N THR A 192 8.15 22.65 -7.26
CA THR A 192 7.02 23.34 -6.64
C THR A 192 6.07 22.37 -5.96
N SER A 193 5.15 22.89 -5.14
CA SER A 193 4.05 22.08 -4.59
C SER A 193 3.17 21.47 -5.67
N PHE A 194 3.11 22.11 -6.86
CA PHE A 194 2.33 21.62 -7.99
C PHE A 194 2.97 20.37 -8.60
N SER A 195 4.26 20.41 -8.95
CA SER A 195 4.95 19.23 -9.50
C SER A 195 4.93 18.06 -8.53
N MET A 196 5.17 18.33 -7.24
CA MET A 196 5.06 17.31 -6.20
C MET A 196 3.64 16.73 -6.11
N GLY A 197 2.62 17.60 -6.09
CA GLY A 197 1.23 17.17 -5.99
C GLY A 197 0.78 16.33 -7.18
N VAL A 198 1.14 16.72 -8.40
CA VAL A 198 0.88 15.92 -9.62
C VAL A 198 1.54 14.54 -9.51
N GLY A 199 2.80 14.50 -9.06
CA GLY A 199 3.53 13.26 -8.80
C GLY A 199 2.82 12.33 -7.83
N ILE A 200 2.54 12.83 -6.62
CA ILE A 200 1.93 12.04 -5.56
C ILE A 200 0.51 11.60 -5.93
N VAL A 201 -0.31 12.48 -6.52
CA VAL A 201 -1.67 12.14 -6.96
C VAL A 201 -1.63 11.03 -8.02
N TYR A 202 -0.74 11.11 -9.01
CA TYR A 202 -0.58 10.06 -10.02
C TYR A 202 -0.13 8.73 -9.42
N LEU A 203 0.89 8.77 -8.56
CA LEU A 203 1.46 7.57 -7.93
C LEU A 203 0.47 6.90 -6.97
N THR A 204 -0.43 7.67 -6.36
CA THR A 204 -1.44 7.18 -5.41
C THR A 204 -2.79 6.85 -6.03
N ALA A 205 -3.05 7.26 -7.28
CA ALA A 205 -4.34 7.10 -7.95
C ALA A 205 -4.84 5.65 -7.94
N LEU A 206 -3.95 4.67 -8.16
CA LEU A 206 -4.37 3.27 -8.14
C LEU A 206 -4.88 2.79 -6.78
N TYR A 207 -4.25 3.24 -5.69
CA TYR A 207 -4.63 2.86 -4.33
C TYR A 207 -5.99 3.43 -3.93
N MET A 208 -6.41 4.55 -4.54
CA MET A 208 -7.77 5.08 -4.44
C MET A 208 -8.74 4.37 -5.40
N LEU A 209 -8.29 4.04 -6.61
CA LEU A 209 -9.13 3.47 -7.67
C LEU A 209 -9.69 2.11 -7.28
N LEU A 210 -8.85 1.22 -6.74
CA LEU A 210 -9.26 -0.17 -6.48
C LEU A 210 -10.36 -0.28 -5.41
N PRO A 211 -10.26 0.38 -4.23
CA PRO A 211 -11.36 0.36 -3.25
C PRO A 211 -12.64 1.01 -3.77
N LEU A 212 -12.53 2.12 -4.51
CA LEU A 212 -13.69 2.80 -5.09
C LEU A 212 -14.38 1.91 -6.12
N TYR A 213 -13.61 1.33 -7.05
CA TYR A 213 -14.13 0.42 -8.07
C TYR A 213 -14.83 -0.78 -7.42
N SER A 214 -14.20 -1.42 -6.43
CA SER A 214 -14.79 -2.57 -5.73
C SER A 214 -16.11 -2.22 -5.04
N ALA A 215 -16.21 -1.05 -4.41
CA ALA A 215 -17.45 -0.60 -3.78
C ALA A 215 -18.55 -0.31 -4.82
N LEU A 216 -18.19 0.37 -5.91
CA LEU A 216 -19.11 0.76 -6.98
C LEU A 216 -19.64 -0.44 -7.78
N GLU A 217 -18.80 -1.44 -8.04
CA GLU A 217 -19.17 -2.66 -8.77
C GLU A 217 -20.18 -3.50 -7.98
N LYS A 218 -20.03 -3.54 -6.65
CA LYS A 218 -20.92 -4.28 -5.74
C LYS A 218 -22.31 -3.67 -5.62
N LEU A 219 -22.50 -2.40 -5.99
CA LEU A 219 -23.81 -1.77 -5.93
C LEU A 219 -24.77 -2.39 -6.95
N PRO A 220 -25.93 -2.95 -6.52
CA PRO A 220 -26.92 -3.45 -7.45
C PRO A 220 -27.41 -2.33 -8.39
N LYS A 221 -27.63 -2.66 -9.67
CA LYS A 221 -28.16 -1.69 -10.65
C LYS A 221 -29.57 -1.24 -10.29
N SER A 222 -30.36 -2.16 -9.72
CA SER A 222 -31.75 -1.95 -9.31
C SER A 222 -31.95 -0.76 -8.37
N VAL A 223 -30.97 -0.43 -7.52
CA VAL A 223 -31.08 0.73 -6.61
C VAL A 223 -31.11 2.06 -7.37
N ASN A 224 -30.32 2.17 -8.45
CA ASN A 224 -30.30 3.37 -9.30
C ASN A 224 -31.48 3.40 -10.30
N GLU A 225 -32.04 2.23 -10.64
CA GLU A 225 -33.26 2.10 -11.47
C GLU A 225 -34.50 2.49 -10.65
N ALA A 226 -34.66 1.96 -9.44
CA ALA A 226 -35.75 2.32 -8.54
C ALA A 226 -35.78 3.83 -8.21
N ALA A 227 -34.61 4.45 -8.02
CA ALA A 227 -34.54 5.89 -7.84
C ALA A 227 -34.95 6.66 -9.11
N ALA A 228 -34.68 6.13 -10.30
CA ALA A 228 -35.11 6.72 -11.56
C ALA A 228 -36.63 6.61 -11.76
N ASP A 229 -37.22 5.48 -11.37
CA ASP A 229 -38.67 5.25 -11.41
C ASP A 229 -39.41 6.23 -10.50
N LEU A 230 -38.80 6.65 -9.38
CA LEU A 230 -39.27 7.72 -8.50
C LEU A 230 -39.02 9.14 -9.05
N GLY A 231 -38.57 9.28 -10.30
CA GLY A 231 -38.33 10.57 -10.96
C GLY A 231 -36.99 11.23 -10.62
N ALA A 232 -36.04 10.54 -9.97
CA ALA A 232 -34.77 11.15 -9.62
C ALA A 232 -33.83 11.29 -10.84
N GLY A 233 -33.44 12.54 -11.14
CA GLY A 233 -32.42 12.83 -12.16
C GLY A 233 -31.04 12.24 -11.84
N ALA A 234 -30.15 12.20 -12.84
CA ALA A 234 -28.82 11.56 -12.72
C ALA A 234 -27.98 12.10 -11.55
N TRP A 235 -27.95 13.42 -11.35
CA TRP A 235 -27.21 14.04 -10.25
C TRP A 235 -27.82 13.71 -8.88
N THR A 236 -29.15 13.66 -8.79
CA THR A 236 -29.85 13.27 -7.56
C THR A 236 -29.55 11.83 -7.20
N ARG A 237 -29.60 10.90 -8.17
CA ARG A 237 -29.24 9.49 -7.97
C ARG A 237 -27.79 9.33 -7.53
N PHE A 238 -26.87 10.05 -8.16
CA PHE A 238 -25.47 10.05 -7.75
C PHE A 238 -25.32 10.48 -6.28
N ARG A 239 -25.80 11.68 -5.93
CA ARG A 239 -25.55 12.30 -4.62
C ARG A 239 -26.31 11.63 -3.48
N ARG A 240 -27.54 11.17 -3.71
CA ARG A 240 -28.41 10.59 -2.66
C ARG A 240 -28.37 9.08 -2.57
N VAL A 241 -27.89 8.37 -3.60
CA VAL A 241 -27.90 6.91 -3.64
C VAL A 241 -26.50 6.36 -3.80
N SER A 242 -25.82 6.69 -4.90
CA SER A 242 -24.52 6.07 -5.20
C SER A 242 -23.42 6.54 -4.26
N LEU A 243 -23.36 7.83 -3.91
CA LEU A 243 -22.28 8.40 -3.08
C LEU A 243 -22.33 7.92 -1.60
N PRO A 244 -23.50 7.90 -0.92
CA PRO A 244 -23.57 7.36 0.44
C PRO A 244 -23.27 5.86 0.49
N LEU A 245 -23.77 5.09 -0.49
CA LEU A 245 -23.54 3.65 -0.54
C LEU A 245 -22.08 3.26 -0.86
N THR A 246 -21.27 4.16 -1.41
CA THR A 246 -19.83 3.93 -1.68
C THR A 246 -18.92 4.48 -0.60
N ILE A 247 -19.46 5.00 0.51
CA ILE A 247 -18.69 5.64 1.57
C ILE A 247 -17.61 4.73 2.17
N GLU A 248 -17.84 3.41 2.21
CA GLU A 248 -16.82 2.43 2.65
C GLU A 248 -15.64 2.34 1.67
N GLY A 249 -15.92 2.38 0.37
CA GLY A 249 -14.89 2.43 -0.66
C GLY A 249 -14.10 3.73 -0.60
N ILE A 250 -14.78 4.86 -0.41
CA ILE A 250 -14.15 6.18 -0.23
C ILE A 250 -13.26 6.16 1.02
N SER A 251 -13.77 5.68 2.16
CA SER A 251 -13.01 5.64 3.41
C SER A 251 -11.77 4.75 3.30
N SER A 252 -11.88 3.59 2.65
CA SER A 252 -10.77 2.67 2.42
C SER A 252 -9.71 3.29 1.51
N GLY A 253 -10.12 3.85 0.37
CA GLY A 253 -9.23 4.53 -0.57
C GLY A 253 -8.53 5.75 0.04
N CYS A 254 -9.27 6.58 0.77
CA CYS A 254 -8.70 7.74 1.46
C CYS A 254 -7.68 7.33 2.52
N THR A 255 -7.96 6.27 3.29
CA THR A 255 -7.02 5.75 4.29
C THR A 255 -5.72 5.30 3.64
N LEU A 256 -5.79 4.53 2.54
CA LEU A 256 -4.61 4.04 1.83
C LEU A 256 -3.77 5.20 1.27
N VAL A 257 -4.41 6.14 0.57
CA VAL A 257 -3.70 7.29 -0.01
C VAL A 257 -3.11 8.17 1.08
N PHE A 258 -3.83 8.44 2.17
CA PHE A 258 -3.31 9.25 3.27
C PHE A 258 -2.07 8.62 3.89
N LEU A 259 -2.13 7.33 4.27
CA LEU A 259 -1.02 6.62 4.89
C LEU A 259 0.22 6.60 3.97
N ILE A 260 0.04 6.27 2.70
CA ILE A 260 1.14 6.28 1.71
C ILE A 260 1.69 7.72 1.58
N SER A 261 0.82 8.72 1.52
CA SER A 261 1.23 10.12 1.31
C SER A 261 2.06 10.68 2.45
N THR A 262 1.81 10.26 3.69
CA THR A 262 2.61 10.68 4.86
C THR A 262 4.03 10.14 4.85
N GLY A 263 4.29 9.05 4.12
CA GLY A 263 5.58 8.36 4.05
C GLY A 263 6.39 8.63 2.77
N PHE A 264 5.90 9.45 1.84
CA PHE A 264 6.66 9.72 0.61
C PHE A 264 7.96 10.46 0.91
N TYR A 265 9.05 9.94 0.35
CA TYR A 265 10.38 10.54 0.43
C TYR A 265 10.93 10.86 -0.96
N ALA A 266 11.05 9.84 -1.82
CA ALA A 266 11.70 9.99 -3.12
C ALA A 266 11.00 11.01 -4.04
N THR A 267 9.66 10.95 -4.09
CA THR A 267 8.87 11.85 -4.93
C THR A 267 9.02 13.33 -4.51
N PRO A 268 8.87 13.69 -3.21
CA PRO A 268 9.17 15.04 -2.74
C PRO A 268 10.59 15.52 -3.00
N VAL A 269 11.60 14.66 -2.84
CA VAL A 269 13.01 15.01 -3.11
C VAL A 269 13.24 15.32 -4.59
N LEU A 270 12.56 14.60 -5.50
CA LEU A 270 12.77 14.73 -6.94
C LEU A 270 11.90 15.83 -7.58
N LEU A 271 10.67 16.01 -7.10
CA LEU A 271 9.69 16.94 -7.69
C LEU A 271 9.44 18.20 -6.86
N GLY A 272 9.77 18.18 -5.57
CA GLY A 272 9.61 19.29 -4.64
C GLY A 272 10.80 20.24 -4.63
N GLY A 273 10.57 21.44 -4.08
CA GLY A 273 11.61 22.44 -3.82
C GLY A 273 11.82 22.69 -2.33
N PRO A 274 12.65 23.69 -1.97
CA PRO A 274 12.98 24.02 -0.58
C PRO A 274 11.75 24.43 0.27
N SER A 275 10.72 24.98 -0.36
CA SER A 275 9.47 25.37 0.31
C SER A 275 8.51 24.19 0.53
N THR A 276 8.83 23.00 0.03
CA THR A 276 7.95 21.83 0.06
C THR A 276 8.50 20.66 0.85
N THR A 277 9.67 20.81 1.48
CA THR A 277 10.31 19.77 2.30
C THR A 277 9.32 19.08 3.22
N VAL A 278 9.20 17.77 3.07
CA VAL A 278 8.35 16.93 3.92
C VAL A 278 9.15 16.36 5.09
N PHE A 279 8.45 15.86 6.11
CA PHE A 279 9.06 15.36 7.33
C PHE A 279 9.89 14.10 7.10
N ALA A 280 9.54 13.28 6.10
CA ALA A 280 10.34 12.13 5.70
C ALA A 280 11.75 12.55 5.24
N GLU A 281 11.89 13.72 4.59
CA GLU A 281 13.20 14.27 4.22
C GLU A 281 13.99 14.70 5.47
N THR A 282 13.32 15.33 6.44
CA THR A 282 13.92 15.69 7.72
C THR A 282 14.42 14.46 8.48
N ILE A 283 13.61 13.41 8.54
CA ILE A 283 13.97 12.12 9.14
C ILE A 283 15.18 11.51 8.42
N ALA A 284 15.17 11.47 7.09
CA ALA A 284 16.28 10.95 6.30
C ALA A 284 17.57 11.75 6.52
N GLY A 285 17.47 13.06 6.74
CA GLY A 285 18.59 13.92 7.10
C GLY A 285 19.28 13.50 8.40
N PHE A 286 18.53 13.05 9.41
CA PHE A 286 19.10 12.52 10.65
C PHE A 286 19.84 11.19 10.46
N PHE A 287 19.35 10.36 9.56
CA PHE A 287 19.97 9.05 9.28
C PHE A 287 21.21 9.13 8.39
N HIS A 288 21.32 10.12 7.49
CA HIS A 288 22.38 10.13 6.47
C HIS A 288 23.29 11.36 6.49
N VAL A 289 22.83 12.51 7.01
CA VAL A 289 23.51 13.80 6.84
C VAL A 289 23.97 14.39 8.17
N ALA A 290 23.17 14.28 9.23
CA ALA A 290 23.43 14.90 10.52
C ALA A 290 24.34 14.05 11.44
N GLY A 291 25.31 13.33 10.88
CA GLY A 291 26.29 12.54 11.65
C GLY A 291 25.68 11.32 12.36
N ASP A 292 24.84 10.56 11.66
CA ASP A 292 24.24 9.31 12.16
C ASP A 292 23.49 9.49 13.49
N GLN A 293 22.63 10.51 13.58
CA GLN A 293 21.72 10.70 14.72
C GLN A 293 20.51 9.77 14.63
N TRP A 294 20.77 8.45 14.61
CA TRP A 294 19.75 7.41 14.48
C TRP A 294 18.66 7.49 15.56
N PRO A 295 18.97 7.75 16.85
CA PRO A 295 17.92 7.86 17.86
C PRO A 295 16.95 9.01 17.62
N THR A 296 17.44 10.18 17.19
CA THR A 296 16.59 11.33 16.85
C THR A 296 15.74 11.03 15.62
N GLY A 297 16.33 10.49 14.55
CA GLY A 297 15.60 10.08 13.36
C GLY A 297 14.50 9.05 13.66
N ALA A 298 14.81 8.06 14.51
CA ALA A 298 13.87 7.04 14.94
C ALA A 298 12.72 7.61 15.80
N ALA A 299 13.01 8.56 16.70
CA ALA A 299 11.99 9.25 17.48
C ALA A 299 11.03 10.04 16.58
N PHE A 300 11.56 10.76 15.60
CA PHE A 300 10.75 11.55 14.67
C PHE A 300 9.89 10.63 13.79
N ALA A 301 10.47 9.55 13.26
CA ALA A 301 9.72 8.53 12.53
C ALA A 301 8.58 7.93 13.39
N THR A 302 8.85 7.65 14.67
CA THR A 302 7.84 7.15 15.61
C THR A 302 6.73 8.17 15.85
N ILE A 303 7.06 9.47 16.02
CA ILE A 303 6.08 10.54 16.18
C ILE A 303 5.16 10.63 14.95
N MET A 304 5.73 10.63 13.74
CA MET A 304 4.94 10.67 12.51
C MET A 304 4.07 9.43 12.35
N PHE A 305 4.60 8.25 12.64
CA PHE A 305 3.85 6.99 12.61
C PHE A 305 2.65 7.03 13.56
N MET A 306 2.85 7.45 14.81
CA MET A 306 1.79 7.58 15.80
C MET A 306 0.75 8.64 15.39
N ALA A 307 1.19 9.78 14.86
CA ALA A 307 0.28 10.82 14.36
C ALA A 307 -0.58 10.30 13.20
N ALA A 308 0.02 9.62 12.22
CA ALA A 308 -0.70 9.02 11.10
C ALA A 308 -1.71 7.96 11.54
N LEU A 309 -1.35 7.11 12.52
CA LEU A 309 -2.25 6.12 13.11
C LEU A 309 -3.43 6.77 13.85
N ILE A 310 -3.17 7.80 14.66
CA ILE A 310 -4.22 8.51 15.40
C ILE A 310 -5.19 9.16 14.42
N ILE A 311 -4.69 9.92 13.44
CA ILE A 311 -5.51 10.60 12.44
C ILE A 311 -6.35 9.59 11.66
N THR A 312 -5.74 8.49 11.22
CA THR A 312 -6.44 7.42 10.49
C THR A 312 -7.52 6.77 11.35
N THR A 313 -7.24 6.49 12.63
CA THR A 313 -8.21 5.88 13.54
C THR A 313 -9.38 6.82 13.82
N VAL A 314 -9.12 8.11 14.01
CA VAL A 314 -10.14 9.14 14.17
C VAL A 314 -11.00 9.25 12.92
N PHE A 315 -10.38 9.30 11.74
CA PHE A 315 -11.08 9.32 10.46
C PHE A 315 -11.98 8.10 10.28
N GLN A 316 -11.49 6.89 10.54
CA GLN A 316 -12.29 5.66 10.43
C GLN A 316 -13.46 5.63 11.43
N LYS A 317 -13.25 6.11 12.66
CA LYS A 317 -14.34 6.22 13.66
C LYS A 317 -15.41 7.21 13.21
N LEU A 318 -15.00 8.37 12.68
CA LEU A 318 -15.92 9.38 12.15
C LEU A 318 -16.74 8.82 10.97
N MET A 319 -16.08 8.19 10.00
CA MET A 319 -16.74 7.57 8.84
C MET A 319 -17.72 6.48 9.25
N LYS A 320 -17.36 5.64 10.24
CA LYS A 320 -18.26 4.62 10.79
C LYS A 320 -19.47 5.23 11.51
N SER A 321 -19.32 6.38 12.16
CA SER A 321 -20.42 7.09 12.80
C SER A 321 -21.40 7.66 11.78
N LEU A 322 -20.91 8.27 10.70
CA LEU A 322 -21.74 8.78 9.60
C LEU A 322 -22.60 7.66 8.99
N ARG A 323 -22.03 6.47 8.80
CA ARG A 323 -22.77 5.29 8.31
C ARG A 323 -23.90 4.84 9.26
N LYS A 324 -23.68 4.94 10.59
CA LYS A 324 -24.69 4.52 11.57
C LYS A 324 -25.87 5.50 11.65
N GLY A 325 -25.62 6.79 11.45
CA GLY A 325 -26.68 7.81 11.45
C GLY A 325 -27.64 7.72 10.27
N GLU A 326 -27.27 7.05 9.18
CA GLU A 326 -28.14 6.79 8.03
C GLU A 326 -29.01 5.53 8.18
N ALA A 327 -28.75 4.70 9.21
CA ALA A 327 -29.45 3.44 9.46
C ALA A 327 -30.54 3.53 10.55
N THR A 328 -30.81 4.73 11.08
CA THR A 328 -31.86 5.07 12.04
C THR A 328 -32.75 6.15 11.46
#